data_AF-A0A2X2DE25-F1
#
_entry.id   AF-A0A2X2DE25-F1
#
_cell.length_a   1.000
_cell.length_b   1.000
_cell.length_c   1.000
_cell.angle_alpha   90.00
_cell.angle_beta   90.00
_cell.angle_gamma   90.00
#
_symmetry.space_group_name_H-M   'P 1'
#
loop_
_entity.id
_entity.type
_entity.pdbx_description
1 polymer ?
#
loop_
_entity_poly.entity_id
_entity_poly.type
_entity_poly.pdbx_seq_one_letter_code
_entity_poly.pdbx_strand_id
1 'polypeptide(L)'
;MARNQIFLINERQISPNQQIWLRQYFRQNLRKHITPILINPETNLVEFLKDDYTYLAVEIAQGQTIHYALLEIPSDKVPRFVILPTEQGRGKKKSMILLDNILRYCLDEIFKGFFDYDSLNAYSMKMTRDAEYDLATEMESSLLEMMSSTLKQRLTAEPVRFVYQRDMPDEMVALLRSKLGLSNNDSVIAGGRYHNFKDFINFPNEGSKFLLNKPIPRLRHVWFDNFRNGFDAIRERDVLLYYPYHTFEHVLELLRQASFDPSVISIKINIYRVAKDSRIIDSMIHAAHNGKRVTVVVELQARFDEAANIHWAKRLTEAGVHVIFSAPGLKIHAKLFIISRLEEGEIIRYAHIGTGNFNEKNRTPLYRLFSVNREYRN
;
A
#
# COMPACT_ATOMS: atom_id res chain seq x y z
N MET A 1 -1.34 1.91 27.44
CA MET A 1 -2.57 1.18 27.08
C MET A 1 -3.28 0.59 28.30
N ALA A 2 -2.64 -0.28 29.09
CA ALA A 2 -3.29 -0.95 30.24
C ALA A 2 -3.94 0.01 31.27
N ARG A 3 -3.30 1.15 31.59
CA ARG A 3 -3.89 2.19 32.46
C ARG A 3 -5.21 2.76 31.91
N ASN A 4 -5.37 2.77 30.59
CA ASN A 4 -6.59 3.17 29.87
C ASN A 4 -7.54 1.97 29.61
N GLN A 5 -7.39 0.87 30.35
CA GLN A 5 -8.20 -0.35 30.24
C GLN A 5 -8.11 -1.09 28.89
N ILE A 6 -7.08 -0.81 28.09
CA ILE A 6 -6.79 -1.50 26.83
C ILE A 6 -5.63 -2.48 27.04
N PHE A 7 -5.85 -3.76 26.76
CA PHE A 7 -4.90 -4.84 26.98
C PHE A 7 -4.60 -5.56 25.67
N LEU A 8 -3.37 -5.44 25.18
CA LEU A 8 -2.85 -6.28 24.09
C LEU A 8 -2.22 -7.51 24.73
N ILE A 9 -2.88 -8.66 24.62
CA ILE A 9 -2.48 -9.93 25.26
C ILE A 9 -2.00 -10.96 24.23
N ASN A 10 -1.31 -11.98 24.70
CA ASN A 10 -0.86 -13.12 23.88
C ASN A 10 -1.66 -14.41 24.19
N GLU A 11 -1.37 -15.47 23.46
CA GLU A 11 -2.04 -16.77 23.57
C GLU A 11 -1.83 -17.49 24.90
N ARG A 12 -0.85 -17.07 25.71
CA ARG A 12 -0.60 -17.62 27.05
C ARG A 12 -1.38 -16.88 28.14
N GLN A 13 -2.05 -15.79 27.79
CA GLN A 13 -2.73 -14.87 28.72
C GLN A 13 -4.26 -14.84 28.51
N ILE A 14 -4.78 -15.66 27.60
CA ILE A 14 -6.21 -15.77 27.31
C ILE A 14 -6.93 -16.66 28.34
N SER A 15 -8.13 -16.27 28.72
CA SER A 15 -8.96 -17.04 29.65
C SER A 15 -9.64 -18.23 28.98
N PRO A 16 -10.16 -19.22 29.75
CA PRO A 16 -10.86 -20.38 29.18
C PRO A 16 -12.04 -20.00 28.27
N ASN A 17 -12.80 -18.95 28.60
CA ASN A 17 -13.90 -18.49 27.75
C ASN A 17 -13.39 -17.86 26.45
N GLN A 18 -12.30 -17.10 26.52
CA GLN A 18 -11.66 -16.52 25.34
C GLN A 18 -11.04 -17.58 24.45
N GLN A 19 -10.52 -18.68 25.03
CA GLN A 19 -10.02 -19.83 24.29
C GLN A 19 -11.09 -20.49 23.43
N ILE A 20 -12.27 -20.77 24.00
CA ILE A 20 -13.42 -21.33 23.28
C ILE A 20 -13.83 -20.39 22.14
N TRP A 21 -13.95 -19.09 22.46
CA TRP A 21 -14.31 -18.08 21.48
C TRP A 21 -13.29 -17.98 20.35
N LEU A 22 -11.98 -18.02 20.65
CA LEU A 22 -10.92 -17.95 19.66
C LEU A 22 -10.94 -19.14 18.70
N ARG A 23 -11.22 -20.35 19.18
CA ARG A 23 -11.38 -21.54 18.32
C ARG A 23 -12.56 -21.37 17.36
N GLN A 24 -13.69 -20.88 17.86
CA GLN A 24 -14.86 -20.60 17.02
C GLN A 24 -14.56 -19.49 16.00
N TYR A 25 -13.95 -18.38 16.44
CA TYR A 25 -13.54 -17.28 15.58
C TYR A 25 -12.57 -17.75 14.49
N PHE A 26 -11.59 -18.57 14.86
CA PHE A 26 -10.63 -19.16 13.92
C PHE A 26 -11.36 -19.96 12.84
N ARG A 27 -12.24 -20.90 13.21
CA ARG A 27 -12.99 -21.74 12.25
C ARG A 27 -13.87 -20.94 11.31
N GLN A 28 -14.56 -19.92 11.82
CA GLN A 28 -15.54 -19.14 11.05
C GLN A 28 -14.87 -18.08 10.15
N ASN A 29 -13.83 -17.41 10.65
CA ASN A 29 -13.30 -16.20 10.01
C ASN A 29 -11.89 -16.37 9.45
N LEU A 30 -11.02 -17.15 10.11
CA LEU A 30 -9.60 -17.23 9.76
C LEU A 30 -9.25 -18.44 8.90
N ARG A 31 -9.82 -19.61 9.20
CA ARG A 31 -9.41 -20.90 8.61
C ARG A 31 -9.41 -20.89 7.07
N LYS A 32 -10.38 -20.21 6.45
CA LYS A 32 -10.49 -20.06 4.98
C LYS A 32 -9.32 -19.29 4.33
N HIS A 33 -8.52 -18.59 5.13
CA HIS A 33 -7.36 -17.81 4.67
C HIS A 33 -6.03 -18.44 5.07
N ILE A 34 -6.06 -19.50 5.88
CA ILE A 34 -4.87 -20.15 6.42
C ILE A 34 -4.73 -21.53 5.78
N THR A 35 -3.74 -21.66 4.90
CA THR A 35 -3.37 -22.94 4.29
C THR A 35 -1.93 -23.24 4.67
N PRO A 36 -1.65 -24.35 5.37
CA PRO A 36 -0.28 -24.78 5.65
C PRO A 36 0.50 -25.05 4.37
N ILE A 37 1.71 -24.52 4.31
CA ILE A 37 2.66 -24.78 3.22
C ILE A 37 3.71 -25.73 3.76
N LEU A 38 3.69 -26.98 3.33
CA LEU A 38 4.66 -27.98 3.79
C LEU A 38 6.03 -27.76 3.15
N ILE A 39 7.08 -27.84 3.96
CA ILE A 39 8.47 -27.74 3.50
C ILE A 39 8.99 -29.16 3.28
N ASN A 40 8.92 -29.61 2.04
CA ASN A 40 9.47 -30.88 1.57
C ASN A 40 10.78 -30.65 0.80
N PRO A 41 11.56 -31.69 0.49
CA PRO A 41 12.80 -31.55 -0.29
C PRO A 41 12.62 -30.83 -1.64
N GLU A 42 11.46 -31.00 -2.28
CA GLU A 42 11.13 -30.37 -3.57
C GLU A 42 10.53 -28.97 -3.44
N THR A 43 10.06 -28.57 -2.26
CA THR A 43 9.44 -27.25 -2.06
C THR A 43 10.47 -26.14 -2.32
N ASN A 44 10.22 -25.28 -3.30
CA ASN A 44 11.01 -24.08 -3.55
C ASN A 44 10.33 -22.85 -2.95
N LEU A 45 10.81 -22.37 -1.79
CA LEU A 45 10.20 -21.23 -1.11
C LEU A 45 10.35 -19.93 -1.92
N VAL A 46 11.43 -19.78 -2.69
CA VAL A 46 11.74 -18.55 -3.44
C VAL A 46 10.66 -18.21 -4.47
N GLU A 47 9.97 -19.21 -5.02
CA GLU A 47 8.97 -18.99 -6.08
C GLU A 47 7.68 -18.35 -5.58
N PHE A 48 7.24 -18.68 -4.36
CA PHE A 48 5.91 -18.28 -3.89
C PHE A 48 5.89 -17.49 -2.58
N LEU A 49 7.01 -17.43 -1.83
CA LEU A 49 7.03 -16.63 -0.60
C LEU A 49 6.89 -15.14 -0.93
N LYS A 50 5.87 -14.51 -0.35
CA LYS A 50 5.59 -13.10 -0.59
C LYS A 50 6.62 -12.22 0.11
N ASP A 51 7.12 -11.24 -0.62
CA ASP A 51 8.02 -10.23 -0.08
C ASP A 51 7.33 -9.37 0.99
N ASP A 52 8.04 -9.07 2.08
CA ASP A 52 7.57 -8.23 3.19
C ASP A 52 6.40 -8.80 4.03
N TYR A 53 5.98 -10.06 3.78
CA TYR A 53 4.98 -10.77 4.58
C TYR A 53 5.60 -11.42 5.82
N THR A 54 4.80 -11.58 6.87
CA THR A 54 5.18 -12.35 8.05
C THR A 54 4.65 -13.77 7.89
N TYR A 55 5.51 -14.75 8.19
CA TYR A 55 5.15 -16.16 8.23
C TYR A 55 5.40 -16.71 9.64
N LEU A 56 4.61 -17.70 10.04
CA LEU A 56 4.93 -18.58 11.17
C LEU A 56 5.49 -19.87 10.60
N ALA A 57 6.75 -20.11 10.87
CA ALA A 57 7.38 -21.37 10.60
C ALA A 57 7.04 -22.33 11.76
N VAL A 58 6.37 -23.43 11.44
CA VAL A 58 5.85 -24.42 12.37
C VAL A 58 6.71 -25.68 12.29
N GLU A 59 7.13 -26.15 13.46
CA GLU A 59 7.78 -27.43 13.68
C GLU A 59 6.74 -28.42 14.21
N ILE A 60 6.60 -29.55 13.52
CA ILE A 60 5.66 -30.63 13.80
C ILE A 60 6.49 -31.85 14.17
N ALA A 61 6.66 -32.11 15.46
CA ALA A 61 7.52 -33.18 15.95
C ALA A 61 6.68 -34.41 16.33
N GLN A 62 7.07 -35.58 15.82
CA GLN A 62 6.50 -36.89 16.11
C GLN A 62 7.64 -37.88 16.38
N GLY A 63 7.92 -38.19 17.65
CA GLY A 63 9.07 -38.98 18.06
C GLY A 63 10.39 -38.37 17.60
N GLN A 64 11.07 -39.02 16.66
CA GLN A 64 12.31 -38.54 16.04
C GLN A 64 12.10 -37.83 14.71
N THR A 65 10.89 -37.89 14.13
CA THR A 65 10.59 -37.25 12.86
C THR A 65 10.07 -35.84 13.07
N ILE A 66 10.68 -34.88 12.38
CA ILE A 66 10.28 -33.48 12.40
C ILE A 66 9.84 -33.08 11.00
N HIS A 67 8.61 -32.58 10.90
CA HIS A 67 8.10 -31.94 9.70
C HIS A 67 8.04 -30.44 9.90
N TYR A 68 8.23 -29.69 8.83
CA TYR A 68 8.17 -28.22 8.86
C TYR A 68 7.07 -27.71 7.93
N ALA A 69 6.36 -26.68 8.38
CA ALA A 69 5.33 -26.01 7.60
C ALA A 69 5.42 -24.49 7.78
N LEU A 70 4.95 -23.72 6.80
CA LEU A 70 4.78 -22.27 6.92
C LEU A 70 3.29 -21.93 6.96
N LEU A 71 2.95 -20.97 7.81
CA LEU A 71 1.65 -20.31 7.84
C LEU A 71 1.83 -18.84 7.51
N GLU A 72 1.26 -18.37 6.41
CA GLU A 72 1.21 -16.95 6.10
C GLU A 72 0.31 -16.22 7.09
N ILE A 73 0.74 -15.06 7.62
CA ILE A 73 -0.14 -14.16 8.38
C ILE A 73 -0.97 -13.31 7.40
N PRO A 74 -2.30 -13.51 7.28
CA PRO A 74 -3.12 -12.86 6.25
C PRO A 74 -3.57 -11.45 6.66
N SER A 75 -2.62 -10.59 7.02
CA SER A 75 -2.88 -9.20 7.45
C SER A 75 -3.52 -8.32 6.36
N ASP A 76 -3.49 -8.77 5.09
CA ASP A 76 -4.13 -8.14 3.93
C ASP A 76 -5.63 -8.45 3.84
N LYS A 77 -6.08 -9.58 4.40
CA LYS A 77 -7.47 -10.05 4.32
C LYS A 77 -8.22 -9.90 5.64
N VAL A 78 -7.50 -9.95 6.76
CA VAL A 78 -8.07 -9.94 8.10
C VAL A 78 -7.37 -8.86 8.95
N PRO A 79 -8.12 -8.12 9.80
CA PRO A 79 -7.51 -7.21 10.77
C PRO A 79 -6.45 -7.90 11.63
N ARG A 80 -5.23 -7.34 11.68
CA ARG A 80 -4.14 -7.90 12.48
C ARG A 80 -4.40 -7.84 13.98
N PHE A 81 -5.23 -6.90 14.43
CA PHE A 81 -5.66 -6.76 15.83
C PHE A 81 -7.11 -7.23 15.96
N VAL A 82 -7.33 -8.32 16.70
CA VAL A 82 -8.66 -8.87 16.94
C VAL A 82 -9.11 -8.55 18.36
N ILE A 83 -10.31 -8.01 18.50
CA ILE A 83 -10.90 -7.68 19.80
C ILE A 83 -11.49 -8.95 20.40
N LEU A 84 -11.10 -9.26 21.64
CA LEU A 84 -11.61 -10.40 22.38
C LEU A 84 -12.90 -10.04 23.13
N PRO A 85 -13.80 -11.01 23.35
CA PRO A 85 -15.00 -10.79 24.15
C PRO A 85 -14.62 -10.35 25.56
N THR A 86 -15.38 -9.40 26.08
CA THR A 86 -15.22 -8.91 27.45
C THR A 86 -15.80 -9.95 28.42
N GLU A 87 -15.02 -10.35 29.43
CA GLU A 87 -15.50 -11.27 30.46
C GLU A 87 -16.52 -10.60 31.39
N GLN A 88 -17.53 -11.36 31.81
CA GLN A 88 -18.54 -10.88 32.75
C GLN A 88 -17.88 -10.37 34.06
N GLY A 89 -18.36 -9.23 34.57
CA GLY A 89 -17.79 -8.57 35.75
C GLY A 89 -16.56 -7.67 35.49
N ARG A 90 -15.98 -7.69 34.28
CA ARG A 90 -14.84 -6.84 33.88
C ARG A 90 -15.23 -5.76 32.87
N GLY A 91 -16.43 -5.17 33.02
CA GLY A 91 -17.15 -4.36 32.03
C GLY A 91 -16.46 -3.13 31.42
N LYS A 92 -15.20 -2.83 31.78
CA LYS A 92 -14.38 -1.77 31.15
C LYS A 92 -13.11 -2.28 30.46
N LYS A 93 -12.70 -3.54 30.66
CA LYS A 93 -11.47 -4.07 30.08
C LYS A 93 -11.69 -4.45 28.62
N LYS A 94 -10.93 -3.83 27.72
CA LYS A 94 -10.90 -4.16 26.30
C LYS A 94 -9.63 -4.94 26.02
N SER A 95 -9.77 -6.25 25.83
CA SER A 95 -8.67 -7.12 25.47
C SER A 95 -8.63 -7.30 23.96
N MET A 96 -7.44 -7.31 23.41
CA MET A 96 -7.17 -7.58 22.00
C MET A 96 -5.97 -8.50 21.88
N ILE A 97 -5.91 -9.24 20.78
CA ILE A 97 -4.85 -10.19 20.48
C ILE A 97 -4.38 -9.99 19.05
N LEU A 98 -3.08 -10.18 18.83
CA LEU A 98 -2.50 -10.20 17.49
C LEU A 98 -2.94 -11.47 16.75
N LEU A 99 -3.22 -11.31 15.45
CA LEU A 99 -3.53 -12.42 14.54
C LEU A 99 -2.45 -13.52 14.59
N ASP A 100 -1.18 -13.12 14.66
CA ASP A 100 -0.03 -14.00 14.84
C ASP A 100 -0.21 -14.94 16.04
N ASN A 101 -0.71 -14.43 17.18
CA ASN A 101 -0.94 -15.22 18.38
C ASN A 101 -2.21 -16.08 18.31
N ILE A 102 -3.22 -15.67 17.53
CA ILE A 102 -4.37 -16.53 17.29
C ILE A 102 -3.94 -17.80 16.54
N LEU A 103 -3.10 -17.65 15.50
CA LEU A 103 -2.59 -18.81 14.77
C LEU A 103 -1.72 -19.71 15.65
N ARG A 104 -0.87 -19.12 16.52
CA ARG A 104 -0.10 -19.88 17.51
C ARG A 104 -0.97 -20.66 18.48
N TYR A 105 -2.09 -20.09 18.93
CA TYR A 105 -3.05 -20.79 19.78
C TYR A 105 -3.77 -21.92 19.03
N CYS A 106 -4.08 -21.69 17.76
CA CYS A 106 -4.86 -22.61 16.94
C CYS A 106 -4.03 -23.60 16.11
N LEU A 107 -2.73 -23.75 16.37
CA LEU A 107 -1.87 -24.71 15.65
C LEU A 107 -2.45 -26.13 15.70
N ASP A 108 -2.93 -26.56 16.87
CA ASP A 108 -3.62 -27.84 17.04
C ASP A 108 -4.78 -28.00 16.05
N GLU A 109 -5.63 -26.98 15.91
CA GLU A 109 -6.79 -27.03 15.01
C GLU A 109 -6.42 -27.03 13.53
N ILE A 110 -5.23 -26.53 13.20
CA ILE A 110 -4.70 -26.49 11.84
C ILE A 110 -4.17 -27.87 11.42
N PHE A 111 -3.37 -28.51 12.29
CA PHE A 111 -2.61 -29.71 11.91
C PHE A 111 -3.26 -31.04 12.32
N LYS A 112 -4.05 -31.09 13.40
CA LYS A 112 -4.62 -32.37 13.90
C LYS A 112 -5.52 -33.14 12.93
N GLY A 113 -6.00 -32.48 11.88
CA GLY A 113 -6.85 -33.12 10.88
C GLY A 113 -6.07 -34.03 9.91
N PHE A 114 -4.75 -33.86 9.81
CA PHE A 114 -3.92 -34.50 8.78
C PHE A 114 -2.55 -34.96 9.28
N PHE A 115 -2.13 -34.57 10.48
CA PHE A 115 -0.83 -34.89 11.06
C PHE A 115 -1.00 -35.45 12.46
N ASP A 116 -0.25 -36.50 12.76
CA ASP A 116 0.00 -36.98 14.11
C ASP A 116 1.29 -36.33 14.63
N TYR A 117 1.30 -35.89 15.89
CA TYR A 117 2.44 -35.19 16.48
C TYR A 117 2.40 -35.23 18.01
N ASP A 118 3.58 -35.14 18.62
CA ASP A 118 3.75 -34.99 20.07
C ASP A 118 3.79 -33.51 20.47
N SER A 119 4.35 -32.65 19.61
CA SER A 119 4.43 -31.22 19.87
C SER A 119 4.38 -30.38 18.60
N LEU A 120 3.85 -29.16 18.75
CA LEU A 120 3.81 -28.13 17.73
C LEU A 120 4.48 -26.87 18.26
N ASN A 121 5.58 -26.45 17.64
CA ASN A 121 6.25 -25.18 17.94
C ASN A 121 6.11 -24.24 16.75
N ALA A 122 6.00 -22.94 17.01
CA ALA A 122 5.91 -21.95 15.94
C ALA A 122 6.85 -20.76 16.20
N TYR A 123 7.50 -20.32 15.14
CA TYR A 123 8.50 -19.26 15.16
C TYR A 123 8.20 -18.27 14.05
N SER A 124 8.18 -16.97 14.36
CA SER A 124 7.96 -15.96 13.33
C SER A 124 9.17 -15.84 12.42
N MET A 125 8.91 -15.61 11.14
CA MET A 125 9.92 -15.18 10.19
C MET A 125 9.39 -14.13 9.23
N LYS A 126 10.30 -13.41 8.60
CA LYS A 126 10.02 -12.44 7.56
C LYS A 126 11.19 -12.41 6.59
N MET A 127 10.85 -12.32 5.31
CA MET A 127 11.82 -12.17 4.23
C MET A 127 11.68 -10.76 3.62
N THR A 128 12.77 -10.22 3.13
CA THR A 128 12.80 -9.01 2.30
C THR A 128 13.67 -9.28 1.08
N ARG A 129 13.13 -9.02 -0.10
CA ARG A 129 13.86 -9.10 -1.39
C ARG A 129 14.46 -7.74 -1.72
N ASP A 130 15.55 -7.74 -2.49
CA ASP A 130 16.06 -6.47 -3.03
C ASP A 130 15.06 -5.89 -4.04
N ALA A 131 15.04 -4.57 -4.13
CA ALA A 131 14.18 -3.83 -5.04
C ALA A 131 14.87 -3.53 -6.39
N GLU A 132 16.15 -3.86 -6.55
CA GLU A 132 16.94 -3.46 -7.72
C GLU A 132 17.16 -4.61 -8.69
N TYR A 133 16.52 -4.52 -9.86
CA TYR A 133 17.03 -5.11 -11.09
C TYR A 133 17.16 -3.99 -12.12
N ASP A 134 18.34 -3.93 -12.76
CA ASP A 134 18.72 -2.88 -13.68
C ASP A 134 18.03 -3.10 -15.04
N LEU A 135 17.37 -2.07 -15.58
CA LEU A 135 16.61 -2.11 -16.84
C LEU A 135 17.53 -2.14 -18.09
N ALA A 136 18.78 -2.56 -17.93
CA ALA A 136 19.85 -2.29 -18.89
C ALA A 136 19.88 -3.25 -20.10
N THR A 137 19.09 -4.33 -20.11
CA THR A 137 19.39 -5.49 -20.99
C THR A 137 18.40 -5.80 -22.11
N GLU A 138 17.27 -5.12 -22.27
CA GLU A 138 16.26 -5.48 -23.30
C GLU A 138 15.84 -4.28 -24.17
N MET A 139 16.75 -3.76 -25.00
CA MET A 139 16.54 -2.54 -25.80
C MET A 139 15.55 -2.65 -27.00
N GLU A 140 14.88 -3.78 -27.21
CA GLU A 140 14.07 -4.01 -28.43
C GLU A 140 12.54 -4.12 -28.21
N SER A 141 12.03 -4.06 -26.99
CA SER A 141 10.57 -4.15 -26.72
C SER A 141 9.96 -2.81 -26.29
N SER A 142 8.64 -2.67 -26.45
CA SER A 142 7.91 -1.49 -25.95
C SER A 142 8.16 -1.35 -24.45
N LEU A 143 8.40 -0.13 -23.95
CA LEU A 143 8.63 0.14 -22.52
C LEU A 143 7.57 -0.52 -21.60
N LEU A 144 6.33 -0.64 -22.07
CA LEU A 144 5.25 -1.30 -21.35
C LEU A 144 5.42 -2.82 -21.24
N GLU A 145 5.97 -3.46 -22.27
CA GLU A 145 6.24 -4.90 -22.31
C GLU A 145 7.41 -5.26 -21.39
N MET A 146 8.52 -4.50 -21.46
CA MET A 146 9.66 -4.62 -20.53
C MET A 146 9.24 -4.47 -19.06
N MET A 147 8.35 -3.52 -18.77
CA MET A 147 7.92 -3.31 -17.39
C MET A 147 6.97 -4.40 -16.88
N SER A 148 6.21 -5.02 -17.78
CA SER A 148 5.36 -6.15 -17.44
C SER A 148 6.18 -7.43 -17.19
N SER A 149 7.27 -7.65 -17.94
CA SER A 149 8.19 -8.78 -17.73
C SER A 149 8.99 -8.62 -16.43
N THR A 150 9.53 -7.42 -16.17
CA THR A 150 10.28 -7.13 -14.93
C THR A 150 9.43 -7.22 -13.67
N LEU A 151 8.14 -6.83 -13.71
CA LEU A 151 7.22 -7.07 -12.60
C LEU A 151 7.06 -8.55 -12.25
N LYS A 152 7.02 -9.43 -13.26
CA LYS A 152 7.00 -10.89 -13.05
C LYS A 152 8.32 -11.40 -12.50
N GLN A 153 9.45 -10.88 -12.99
CA GLN A 153 10.78 -11.26 -12.48
C GLN A 153 11.04 -10.77 -11.05
N ARG A 154 10.43 -9.67 -10.60
CA ARG A 154 10.51 -9.23 -9.21
C ARG A 154 9.87 -10.22 -8.24
N LEU A 155 8.84 -10.95 -8.67
CA LEU A 155 8.25 -12.05 -7.88
C LEU A 155 9.23 -13.23 -7.73
N THR A 156 10.26 -13.32 -8.57
CA THR A 156 11.28 -14.37 -8.56
C THR A 156 12.65 -13.88 -8.11
N ALA A 157 12.80 -12.61 -7.71
CA ALA A 157 14.08 -12.04 -7.28
C ALA A 157 14.59 -12.71 -6.00
N GLU A 158 15.91 -12.88 -5.88
CA GLU A 158 16.51 -13.54 -4.73
C GLU A 158 16.31 -12.72 -3.44
N PRO A 159 16.03 -13.40 -2.31
CA PRO A 159 15.88 -12.72 -1.02
C PRO A 159 17.23 -12.24 -0.49
N VAL A 160 17.26 -11.03 0.05
CA VAL A 160 18.50 -10.40 0.55
C VAL A 160 18.52 -10.28 2.08
N ARG A 161 17.35 -10.33 2.72
CA ARG A 161 17.25 -10.30 4.19
C ARG A 161 16.23 -11.30 4.71
N PHE A 162 16.67 -12.12 5.66
CA PHE A 162 15.85 -13.07 6.39
C PHE A 162 15.92 -12.76 7.89
N VAL A 163 14.77 -12.41 8.47
CA VAL A 163 14.61 -12.13 9.89
C VAL A 163 13.77 -13.24 10.50
N TYR A 164 14.20 -13.79 11.62
CA TYR A 164 13.52 -14.92 12.28
C TYR A 164 13.45 -14.74 13.80
N GLN A 165 12.60 -15.49 14.47
CA GLN A 165 12.46 -15.44 15.93
C GLN A 165 13.70 -16.03 16.62
N ARG A 166 14.24 -15.36 17.65
CA ARG A 166 15.48 -15.76 18.36
C ARG A 166 15.55 -17.20 18.88
N ASP A 167 14.42 -17.77 19.25
CA ASP A 167 14.29 -19.13 19.80
C ASP A 167 14.02 -20.20 18.72
N MET A 168 14.07 -19.83 17.44
CA MET A 168 13.97 -20.79 16.34
C MET A 168 15.16 -21.76 16.36
N PRO A 169 14.95 -23.08 16.31
CA PRO A 169 16.02 -24.07 16.29
C PRO A 169 16.98 -23.87 15.12
N ASP A 170 18.28 -24.07 15.34
CA ASP A 170 19.32 -23.86 14.32
C ASP A 170 19.11 -24.77 13.09
N GLU A 171 18.60 -25.99 13.28
CA GLU A 171 18.25 -26.90 12.17
C GLU A 171 17.17 -26.31 11.26
N MET A 172 16.15 -25.67 11.85
CA MET A 172 15.09 -25.00 11.13
C MET A 172 15.61 -23.75 10.40
N VAL A 173 16.48 -22.97 11.04
CA VAL A 173 17.14 -21.81 10.43
C VAL A 173 17.98 -22.25 9.23
N ALA A 174 18.77 -23.31 9.37
CA ALA A 174 19.60 -23.87 8.29
C ALA A 174 18.75 -24.37 7.11
N LEU A 175 17.64 -25.06 7.39
CA LEU A 175 16.69 -25.49 6.38
C LEU A 175 16.10 -24.29 5.62
N LEU A 176 15.58 -23.29 6.33
CA LEU A 176 15.00 -22.10 5.71
C LEU A 176 16.03 -21.32 4.90
N ARG A 177 17.27 -21.21 5.41
CA ARG A 177 18.38 -20.56 4.70
C ARG A 177 18.67 -21.25 3.36
N SER A 178 18.78 -22.57 3.37
CA SER A 178 18.97 -23.38 2.18
C SER A 178 17.80 -23.23 1.20
N LYS A 179 16.56 -23.34 1.70
CA LYS A 179 15.34 -23.24 0.89
C LYS A 179 15.08 -21.86 0.29
N LEU A 180 15.65 -20.82 0.88
CA LEU A 180 15.58 -19.45 0.38
C LEU A 180 16.73 -19.08 -0.55
N GLY A 181 17.70 -19.99 -0.77
CA GLY A 181 18.86 -19.71 -1.61
C GLY A 181 19.80 -18.65 -1.03
N LEU A 182 19.78 -18.42 0.28
CA LEU A 182 20.56 -17.37 0.92
C LEU A 182 22.06 -17.74 0.97
N SER A 183 22.87 -16.91 0.33
CA SER A 183 24.32 -17.01 0.30
C SER A 183 24.95 -16.63 1.66
N ASN A 184 26.28 -16.63 1.74
CA ASN A 184 27.01 -16.14 2.92
C ASN A 184 27.00 -14.61 3.06
N ASN A 185 26.69 -13.90 1.98
CA ASN A 185 26.64 -12.44 1.97
C ASN A 185 25.25 -11.89 2.33
N ASP A 186 24.23 -12.75 2.32
CA ASP A 186 22.86 -12.35 2.64
C ASP A 186 22.63 -12.21 4.15
N SER A 187 21.75 -11.28 4.51
CA SER A 187 21.57 -10.88 5.89
C SER A 187 20.58 -11.80 6.62
N VAL A 188 21.10 -12.67 7.48
CA VAL A 188 20.32 -13.56 8.36
C VAL A 188 20.34 -13.02 9.79
N ILE A 189 19.20 -12.57 10.31
CA ILE A 189 19.12 -11.83 11.57
C ILE A 189 18.09 -12.44 12.54
N ALA A 190 18.56 -12.82 13.73
CA ALA A 190 17.69 -13.19 14.84
C ALA A 190 17.00 -11.94 15.44
N GLY A 191 15.67 -11.92 15.40
CA GLY A 191 14.80 -10.84 15.82
C GLY A 191 13.74 -11.24 16.85
N GLY A 192 12.87 -10.28 17.19
CA GLY A 192 11.77 -10.52 18.12
C GLY A 192 10.64 -11.37 17.54
N ARG A 193 9.69 -11.76 18.41
CA ARG A 193 8.51 -12.57 18.10
C ARG A 193 7.53 -11.98 17.07
N TYR A 194 7.56 -10.67 16.89
CA TYR A 194 6.65 -9.97 16.00
C TYR A 194 7.46 -9.17 14.98
N HIS A 195 7.08 -9.32 13.71
CA HIS A 195 7.60 -8.51 12.61
C HIS A 195 6.49 -7.58 12.09
N ASN A 196 6.78 -6.72 11.12
CA ASN A 196 5.79 -5.80 10.54
C ASN A 196 5.14 -4.82 11.54
N PHE A 197 5.93 -4.15 12.38
CA PHE A 197 5.41 -3.11 13.28
C PHE A 197 4.72 -1.93 12.55
N LYS A 198 4.90 -1.80 11.23
CA LYS A 198 4.12 -0.87 10.38
C LYS A 198 2.61 -1.06 10.53
N ASP A 199 2.13 -2.24 10.91
CA ASP A 199 0.69 -2.50 11.08
C ASP A 199 0.10 -1.73 12.26
N PHE A 200 0.93 -1.25 13.20
CA PHE A 200 0.49 -0.35 14.28
C PHE A 200 0.06 1.03 13.77
N ILE A 201 0.37 1.41 12.52
CA ILE A 201 -0.18 2.62 11.89
C ILE A 201 -1.72 2.58 11.88
N ASN A 202 -2.29 1.38 11.70
CA ASN A 202 -3.73 1.14 11.69
C ASN A 202 -4.24 0.51 13.00
N PHE A 203 -3.53 0.74 14.12
CA PHE A 203 -3.94 0.21 15.42
C PHE A 203 -5.35 0.71 15.80
N PRO A 204 -6.29 -0.18 16.18
CA PRO A 204 -7.66 0.22 16.48
C PRO A 204 -7.74 0.99 17.80
N ASN A 205 -8.59 2.03 17.84
CA ASN A 205 -8.86 2.76 19.07
C ASN A 205 -10.09 2.21 19.79
N GLU A 206 -9.85 1.35 20.79
CA GLU A 206 -10.89 0.80 21.68
C GLU A 206 -11.10 1.64 22.96
N GLY A 207 -10.42 2.78 23.07
CA GLY A 207 -10.49 3.67 24.23
C GLY A 207 -11.29 4.94 23.97
N SER A 208 -11.03 5.94 24.82
CA SER A 208 -11.63 7.26 24.63
C SER A 208 -11.12 7.95 23.36
N LYS A 209 -11.95 8.80 22.76
CA LYS A 209 -11.56 9.68 21.64
C LYS A 209 -10.37 10.60 22.01
N PHE A 210 -10.13 10.85 23.30
CA PHE A 210 -8.97 11.63 23.78
C PHE A 210 -7.62 10.94 23.56
N LEU A 211 -7.60 9.64 23.24
CA LEU A 211 -6.37 8.93 22.87
C LEU A 211 -5.93 9.22 21.42
N LEU A 212 -6.81 9.86 20.63
CA LEU A 212 -6.56 10.22 19.25
C LEU A 212 -6.31 11.72 19.13
N ASN A 213 -5.45 12.07 18.17
CA ASN A 213 -5.37 13.46 17.72
C ASN A 213 -6.73 13.88 17.16
N LYS A 214 -7.22 15.04 17.57
CA LYS A 214 -8.46 15.60 17.03
C LYS A 214 -8.29 15.84 15.53
N PRO A 215 -9.24 15.41 14.69
CA PRO A 215 -9.16 15.69 13.26
C PRO A 215 -9.22 17.21 13.06
N ILE A 216 -8.25 17.76 12.33
CA ILE A 216 -8.28 19.15 11.90
C ILE A 216 -9.10 19.19 10.60
N PRO A 217 -10.27 19.84 10.57
CA PRO A 217 -11.07 19.92 9.36
C PRO A 217 -10.30 20.67 8.27
N ARG A 218 -10.36 20.15 7.04
CA ARG A 218 -9.78 20.81 5.88
C ARG A 218 -10.66 21.98 5.47
N LEU A 219 -10.08 23.15 5.32
CA LEU A 219 -10.78 24.38 4.98
C LEU A 219 -10.95 24.50 3.46
N ARG A 220 -12.12 24.98 3.04
CA ARG A 220 -12.30 25.53 1.69
C ARG A 220 -11.65 26.90 1.65
N HIS A 221 -10.83 27.14 0.64
CA HIS A 221 -10.35 28.49 0.35
C HIS A 221 -11.50 29.35 -0.20
N VAL A 222 -12.02 30.26 0.64
CA VAL A 222 -13.23 31.06 0.39
C VAL A 222 -13.22 31.87 -0.89
N TRP A 223 -12.03 32.20 -1.41
CA TRP A 223 -11.88 32.93 -2.67
C TRP A 223 -12.60 32.26 -3.84
N PHE A 224 -12.56 30.93 -3.94
CA PHE A 224 -13.19 30.21 -5.05
C PHE A 224 -14.72 30.32 -5.06
N ASP A 225 -15.34 30.62 -3.92
CA ASP A 225 -16.80 30.66 -3.80
C ASP A 225 -17.39 32.01 -4.29
N ASN A 226 -16.55 33.02 -4.55
CA ASN A 226 -16.96 34.35 -4.99
C ASN A 226 -17.07 34.50 -6.51
N PHE A 227 -16.76 33.46 -7.28
CA PHE A 227 -16.68 33.52 -8.74
C PHE A 227 -17.55 32.44 -9.40
N ARG A 228 -17.89 32.64 -10.67
CA ARG A 228 -18.73 31.71 -11.43
C ARG A 228 -18.08 30.33 -11.62
N ASN A 229 -16.76 30.30 -11.78
CA ASN A 229 -15.99 29.07 -11.97
C ASN A 229 -14.55 29.25 -11.44
N GLY A 230 -13.79 28.16 -11.37
CA GLY A 230 -12.43 28.18 -10.85
C GLY A 230 -11.45 29.01 -11.70
N PHE A 231 -11.67 29.11 -13.01
CA PHE A 231 -10.83 29.91 -13.90
C PHE A 231 -10.94 31.40 -13.58
N ASP A 232 -12.15 31.90 -13.36
CA ASP A 232 -12.39 33.31 -13.01
C ASP A 232 -11.69 33.70 -11.70
N ALA A 233 -11.74 32.81 -10.71
CA ALA A 233 -11.05 33.02 -9.43
C ALA A 233 -9.52 33.12 -9.58
N ILE A 234 -8.92 32.28 -10.43
CA ILE A 234 -7.46 32.26 -10.65
C ILE A 234 -7.02 33.39 -11.60
N ARG A 235 -7.87 33.79 -12.55
CA ARG A 235 -7.60 34.93 -13.45
C ARG A 235 -7.50 36.24 -12.67
N GLU A 236 -8.36 36.42 -11.68
CA GLU A 236 -8.37 37.62 -10.86
C GLU A 236 -7.10 37.72 -10.00
N ARG A 237 -6.68 36.63 -9.34
CA ARG A 237 -5.46 36.58 -8.53
C ARG A 237 -4.86 35.18 -8.47
N ASP A 238 -3.53 35.12 -8.34
CA ASP A 238 -2.83 33.88 -7.99
C ASP A 238 -3.34 33.31 -6.65
N VAL A 239 -3.56 32.00 -6.61
CA VAL A 239 -4.13 31.31 -5.44
C VAL A 239 -3.12 30.31 -4.88
N LEU A 240 -2.71 30.51 -3.63
CA LEU A 240 -1.86 29.57 -2.91
C LEU A 240 -2.70 28.71 -1.95
N LEU A 241 -2.68 27.39 -2.15
CA LEU A 241 -3.29 26.42 -1.24
C LEU A 241 -2.22 25.71 -0.42
N TYR A 242 -2.43 25.69 0.90
CA TYR A 242 -1.54 25.01 1.84
C TYR A 242 -2.23 23.80 2.47
N TYR A 243 -1.72 22.60 2.18
CA TYR A 243 -2.20 21.31 2.69
C TYR A 243 -1.45 20.93 3.97
N PRO A 244 -2.04 20.12 4.86
CA PRO A 244 -3.42 19.59 4.82
C PRO A 244 -4.48 20.58 5.32
N TYR A 245 -4.14 21.86 5.56
CA TYR A 245 -5.07 22.86 6.07
C TYR A 245 -6.19 23.19 5.08
N HIS A 246 -5.88 23.26 3.79
CA HIS A 246 -6.86 23.42 2.72
C HIS A 246 -7.28 22.08 2.11
N THR A 247 -8.50 22.06 1.55
CA THR A 247 -9.00 20.89 0.84
C THR A 247 -8.38 20.72 -0.55
N PHE A 248 -8.09 19.47 -0.93
CA PHE A 248 -7.60 19.13 -2.27
C PHE A 248 -8.71 19.16 -3.31
N GLU A 249 -9.96 19.30 -2.86
CA GLU A 249 -11.14 19.35 -3.71
C GLU A 249 -11.10 20.49 -4.73
N HIS A 250 -10.43 21.60 -4.43
CA HIS A 250 -10.28 22.72 -5.36
C HIS A 250 -9.50 22.35 -6.63
N VAL A 251 -8.45 21.52 -6.49
CA VAL A 251 -7.69 21.01 -7.64
C VAL A 251 -8.53 20.05 -8.48
N LEU A 252 -9.25 19.16 -7.80
CA LEU A 252 -10.09 18.14 -8.45
C LEU A 252 -11.25 18.78 -9.19
N GLU A 253 -11.91 19.76 -8.56
CA GLU A 253 -13.02 20.49 -9.16
C GLU A 253 -12.56 21.32 -10.36
N LEU A 254 -11.36 21.94 -10.31
CA LEU A 254 -10.82 22.66 -11.47
C LEU A 254 -10.55 21.71 -12.64
N LEU A 255 -9.95 20.54 -12.41
CA LEU A 255 -9.69 19.56 -13.46
C LEU A 255 -11.00 18.96 -14.01
N ARG A 256 -12.00 18.77 -13.16
CA ARG A 256 -13.34 18.35 -13.56
C ARG A 256 -14.01 19.43 -14.42
N GLN A 257 -13.96 20.70 -14.02
CA GLN A 257 -14.48 21.81 -14.85
C GLN A 257 -13.76 21.88 -16.19
N ALA A 258 -12.43 21.74 -16.18
CA ALA A 258 -11.63 21.73 -17.39
C ALA A 258 -11.99 20.60 -18.35
N SER A 259 -12.50 19.47 -17.86
CA SER A 259 -12.84 18.32 -18.70
C SER A 259 -14.07 18.55 -19.56
N PHE A 260 -14.99 19.44 -19.19
CA PHE A 260 -16.24 19.67 -19.94
C PHE A 260 -16.49 21.13 -20.34
N ASP A 261 -15.72 22.10 -19.83
CA ASP A 261 -15.85 23.51 -20.23
C ASP A 261 -15.59 23.65 -21.75
N PRO A 262 -16.58 24.12 -22.56
CA PRO A 262 -16.43 24.26 -24.01
C PRO A 262 -15.24 25.13 -24.43
N SER A 263 -14.86 26.12 -23.61
CA SER A 263 -13.74 27.02 -23.90
C SER A 263 -12.37 26.36 -23.72
N VAL A 264 -12.27 25.22 -23.03
CA VAL A 264 -10.98 24.55 -22.80
C VAL A 264 -10.54 23.77 -24.03
N ILE A 265 -9.35 24.09 -24.54
CA ILE A 265 -8.75 23.52 -25.75
C ILE A 265 -7.86 22.32 -25.43
N SER A 266 -7.06 22.42 -24.37
CA SER A 266 -6.07 21.39 -24.04
C SER A 266 -5.77 21.30 -22.55
N ILE A 267 -5.42 20.11 -22.09
CA ILE A 267 -4.96 19.86 -20.72
C ILE A 267 -3.66 19.06 -20.79
N LYS A 268 -2.61 19.55 -20.12
CA LYS A 268 -1.35 18.82 -19.93
C LYS A 268 -1.13 18.59 -18.44
N ILE A 269 -0.85 17.37 -18.02
CA ILE A 269 -0.62 17.04 -16.60
C ILE A 269 0.47 15.99 -16.47
N ASN A 270 1.25 16.04 -15.40
CA ASN A 270 2.15 14.96 -15.03
C ASN A 270 1.66 14.19 -13.80
N ILE A 271 1.75 12.87 -13.86
CA ILE A 271 1.24 11.98 -12.82
C ILE A 271 2.36 11.06 -12.37
N TYR A 272 2.87 11.36 -11.18
CA TYR A 272 4.01 10.69 -10.57
C TYR A 272 3.62 9.44 -9.74
N ARG A 273 2.32 9.18 -9.56
CA ARG A 273 1.71 8.02 -8.85
C ARG A 273 0.20 8.16 -8.90
N VAL A 274 -0.51 7.17 -9.42
CA VAL A 274 -1.97 7.19 -9.51
C VAL A 274 -2.57 6.38 -8.36
N ALA A 275 -3.54 6.94 -7.63
CA ALA A 275 -4.34 6.13 -6.71
C ALA A 275 -5.15 5.07 -7.48
N LYS A 276 -5.47 3.93 -6.86
CA LYS A 276 -6.27 2.87 -7.50
C LYS A 276 -7.60 3.36 -8.10
N ASP A 277 -8.16 4.45 -7.55
CA ASP A 277 -9.36 5.14 -8.04
C ASP A 277 -9.07 6.65 -8.09
N SER A 278 -8.40 7.12 -9.14
CA SER A 278 -7.98 8.52 -9.25
C SER A 278 -9.00 9.34 -10.04
N ARG A 279 -9.68 10.28 -9.38
CA ARG A 279 -10.65 11.19 -10.02
C ARG A 279 -10.03 12.07 -11.09
N ILE A 280 -8.71 12.26 -11.01
CA ILE A 280 -7.92 13.00 -12.01
C ILE A 280 -7.86 12.23 -13.32
N ILE A 281 -7.65 10.90 -13.28
CA ILE A 281 -7.60 10.10 -14.51
C ILE A 281 -8.95 10.11 -15.20
N ASP A 282 -10.03 9.91 -14.45
CA ASP A 282 -11.39 9.95 -15.01
C ASP A 282 -11.69 11.32 -15.64
N SER A 283 -11.23 12.42 -15.02
CA SER A 283 -11.35 13.76 -15.59
C SER A 283 -10.57 13.92 -16.90
N MET A 284 -9.38 13.32 -17.02
CA MET A 284 -8.59 13.35 -18.26
C MET A 284 -9.23 12.51 -19.37
N ILE A 285 -9.82 11.35 -19.02
CA ILE A 285 -10.60 10.52 -19.94
C ILE A 285 -11.81 11.29 -20.47
N HIS A 286 -12.59 11.91 -19.57
CA HIS A 286 -13.74 12.74 -19.96
C HIS A 286 -13.32 13.93 -20.84
N ALA A 287 -12.18 14.56 -20.54
CA ALA A 287 -11.65 15.65 -21.36
C ALA A 287 -11.35 15.18 -22.79
N ALA A 288 -10.73 14.02 -22.96
CA ALA A 288 -10.44 13.44 -24.27
C ALA A 288 -11.72 13.10 -25.04
N HIS A 289 -12.71 12.49 -24.36
CA HIS A 289 -14.03 12.22 -24.97
C HIS A 289 -14.78 13.48 -25.39
N ASN A 290 -14.60 14.59 -24.66
CA ASN A 290 -15.14 15.91 -25.04
C ASN A 290 -14.29 16.64 -26.10
N GLY A 291 -13.37 15.94 -26.79
CA GLY A 291 -12.60 16.47 -27.91
C GLY A 291 -11.43 17.38 -27.51
N LYS A 292 -11.05 17.43 -26.23
CA LYS A 292 -9.93 18.25 -25.77
C LYS A 292 -8.61 17.56 -26.06
N ARG A 293 -7.57 18.33 -26.37
CA ARG A 293 -6.21 17.78 -26.53
C ARG A 293 -5.62 17.50 -25.15
N VAL A 294 -5.61 16.24 -24.74
CA VAL A 294 -5.11 15.82 -23.43
C VAL A 294 -3.74 15.17 -23.57
N THR A 295 -2.76 15.66 -22.82
CA THR A 295 -1.42 15.05 -22.70
C THR A 295 -1.15 14.69 -21.25
N VAL A 296 -0.83 13.43 -20.99
CA VAL A 296 -0.50 12.95 -19.65
C VAL A 296 0.91 12.39 -19.65
N VAL A 297 1.78 12.97 -18.82
CA VAL A 297 3.12 12.43 -18.57
C VAL A 297 3.04 11.45 -17.41
N VAL A 298 3.36 10.18 -17.64
CA VAL A 298 3.31 9.12 -16.62
C VAL A 298 4.73 8.69 -16.26
N GLU A 299 5.06 8.77 -14.97
CA GLU A 299 6.31 8.20 -14.44
C GLU A 299 6.10 6.71 -14.17
N LEU A 300 6.55 5.85 -15.08
CA LEU A 300 6.44 4.41 -14.88
C LEU A 300 7.44 3.89 -13.84
N GLN A 301 8.60 4.53 -13.69
CA GLN A 301 9.67 4.09 -12.77
C GLN A 301 9.40 4.40 -11.29
N ALA A 302 8.16 4.76 -10.94
CA ALA A 302 7.76 4.96 -9.55
C ALA A 302 7.73 3.61 -8.82
N ARG A 303 8.77 3.35 -8.01
CA ARG A 303 8.92 2.14 -7.20
C ARG A 303 7.61 1.78 -6.48
N PHE A 304 7.20 0.52 -6.61
CA PHE A 304 6.05 -0.16 -5.95
C PHE A 304 4.64 0.12 -6.52
N ASP A 305 4.50 0.98 -7.53
CA ASP A 305 3.22 1.33 -8.16
C ASP A 305 3.19 1.03 -9.67
N GLU A 306 4.17 0.26 -10.18
CA GLU A 306 4.40 0.07 -11.61
C GLU A 306 3.19 -0.60 -12.30
N ALA A 307 2.63 -1.64 -11.68
CA ALA A 307 1.47 -2.35 -12.21
C ALA A 307 0.23 -1.44 -12.35
N ALA A 308 0.04 -0.52 -11.40
CA ALA A 308 -1.06 0.44 -11.44
C ALA A 308 -0.82 1.48 -12.54
N ASN A 309 0.40 2.00 -12.67
CA ASN A 309 0.73 2.98 -13.68
C ASN A 309 0.61 2.41 -15.11
N ILE A 310 1.00 1.14 -15.33
CA ILE A 310 0.81 0.43 -16.61
C ILE A 310 -0.68 0.32 -16.94
N HIS A 311 -1.51 -0.11 -15.98
CA HIS A 311 -2.94 -0.22 -16.17
C HIS A 311 -3.58 1.13 -16.57
N TRP A 312 -3.18 2.20 -15.88
CA TRP A 312 -3.69 3.54 -16.17
C TRP A 312 -3.23 4.09 -17.51
N ALA A 313 -1.97 3.84 -17.88
CA ALA A 313 -1.46 4.23 -19.19
C ALA A 313 -2.28 3.59 -20.32
N LYS A 314 -2.63 2.31 -20.20
CA LYS A 314 -3.49 1.62 -21.16
C LYS A 314 -4.87 2.28 -21.27
N ARG A 315 -5.54 2.51 -20.13
CA ARG A 315 -6.87 3.15 -20.09
C ARG A 315 -6.87 4.56 -20.68
N LEU A 316 -5.85 5.35 -20.41
CA LEU A 316 -5.71 6.71 -20.95
C LEU A 316 -5.54 6.69 -22.48
N THR A 317 -4.65 5.83 -22.99
CA THR A 317 -4.42 5.70 -24.44
C THR A 317 -5.68 5.24 -25.17
N GLU A 318 -6.40 4.26 -24.62
CA GLU A 318 -7.68 3.78 -25.18
C GLU A 318 -8.74 4.89 -25.26
N ALA A 319 -8.72 5.86 -24.33
CA ALA A 319 -9.63 7.01 -24.33
C ALA A 319 -9.20 8.14 -25.29
N GLY A 320 -8.09 8.00 -26.01
CA GLY A 320 -7.56 9.02 -26.93
C GLY A 320 -6.66 10.07 -26.27
N VAL A 321 -6.19 9.82 -25.04
CA VAL A 321 -5.21 10.68 -24.36
C VAL A 321 -3.81 10.42 -24.92
N HIS A 322 -3.05 11.48 -25.20
CA HIS A 322 -1.63 11.33 -25.54
C HIS A 322 -0.82 11.06 -24.27
N VAL A 323 -0.45 9.80 -24.06
CA VAL A 323 0.42 9.40 -22.94
C VAL A 323 1.89 9.57 -23.33
N ILE A 324 2.69 10.15 -22.45
CA ILE A 324 4.15 10.28 -22.59
C ILE A 324 4.80 9.62 -21.38
N PHE A 325 5.79 8.77 -21.61
CA PHE A 325 6.55 8.13 -20.55
C PHE A 325 7.84 8.90 -20.27
N SER A 326 8.31 8.88 -19.02
CA SER A 326 9.63 9.42 -18.69
C SER A 326 10.72 8.58 -19.37
N ALA A 327 11.82 9.23 -19.74
CA ALA A 327 12.99 8.52 -20.26
C ALA A 327 13.63 7.66 -19.16
N PRO A 328 14.21 6.50 -19.50
CA PRO A 328 14.91 5.67 -18.53
C PRO A 328 15.96 6.47 -17.73
N GLY A 329 15.92 6.38 -16.40
CA GLY A 329 16.87 7.07 -15.52
C GLY A 329 16.54 8.55 -15.25
N LEU A 330 15.55 9.13 -15.94
CA LEU A 330 15.12 10.51 -15.72
C LEU A 330 13.79 10.56 -14.96
N LYS A 331 13.85 10.99 -13.70
CA LYS A 331 12.66 11.11 -12.85
C LYS A 331 12.02 12.47 -12.97
N ILE A 332 10.72 12.52 -13.27
CA ILE A 332 9.95 13.76 -13.32
C ILE A 332 9.37 14.05 -11.93
N HIS A 333 10.10 14.84 -11.14
CA HIS A 333 9.66 15.22 -9.78
C HIS A 333 8.79 16.49 -9.74
N ALA A 334 8.57 17.19 -10.86
CA ALA A 334 7.64 18.33 -10.87
C ALA A 334 6.19 17.84 -10.68
N LYS A 335 5.27 18.68 -10.19
CA LYS A 335 3.83 18.35 -10.09
C LYS A 335 3.01 19.47 -10.69
N LEU A 336 2.83 19.37 -11.99
CA LEU A 336 2.36 20.42 -12.87
C LEU A 336 1.11 19.96 -13.60
N PHE A 337 0.19 20.89 -13.79
CA PHE A 337 -0.70 20.82 -14.92
C PHE A 337 -0.90 22.20 -15.52
N ILE A 338 -1.22 22.21 -16.80
CA ILE A 338 -1.49 23.41 -17.58
C ILE A 338 -2.79 23.17 -18.34
N ILE A 339 -3.73 24.11 -18.20
CA ILE A 339 -5.00 24.13 -18.92
C ILE A 339 -4.97 25.34 -19.86
N SER A 340 -5.16 25.10 -21.16
CA SER A 340 -5.30 26.16 -22.16
C SER A 340 -6.76 26.36 -22.49
N ARG A 341 -7.27 27.58 -22.33
CA ARG A 341 -8.68 27.97 -22.50
C ARG A 341 -8.78 29.16 -23.45
N LEU A 342 -9.75 29.14 -24.36
CA LEU A 342 -10.07 30.24 -25.28
C LEU A 342 -11.00 31.23 -24.58
N GLU A 343 -10.53 32.46 -24.39
CA GLU A 343 -11.27 33.52 -23.72
C GLU A 343 -11.14 34.80 -24.55
N GLU A 344 -12.27 35.37 -24.99
CA GLU A 344 -12.30 36.61 -25.78
C GLU A 344 -11.39 36.59 -27.03
N GLY A 345 -11.21 35.41 -27.64
CA GLY A 345 -10.36 35.22 -28.82
C GLY A 345 -8.89 34.94 -28.52
N GLU A 346 -8.46 35.04 -27.26
CA GLU A 346 -7.10 34.78 -26.81
C GLU A 346 -6.97 33.43 -26.11
N ILE A 347 -5.81 32.78 -26.26
CA ILE A 347 -5.49 31.58 -25.48
C ILE A 347 -4.89 32.00 -24.13
N ILE A 348 -5.63 31.71 -23.07
CA ILE A 348 -5.19 31.91 -21.68
C ILE A 348 -4.78 30.57 -21.09
N ARG A 349 -3.65 30.57 -20.36
CA ARG A 349 -3.09 29.36 -19.74
C ARG A 349 -3.18 29.47 -18.22
N TYR A 350 -3.78 28.45 -17.62
CA TYR A 350 -3.88 28.29 -16.17
C TYR A 350 -2.90 27.21 -15.76
N ALA A 351 -1.92 27.57 -14.94
CA ALA A 351 -0.92 26.65 -14.46
C ALA A 351 -1.14 26.32 -12.97
N HIS A 352 -0.90 25.06 -12.64
CA HIS A 352 -0.77 24.60 -11.27
C HIS A 352 0.67 24.13 -11.05
N ILE A 353 1.28 24.59 -9.95
CA ILE A 353 2.60 24.15 -9.49
C ILE A 353 2.47 23.63 -8.06
N GLY A 354 2.74 22.34 -7.85
CA GLY A 354 2.66 21.70 -6.54
C GLY A 354 4.00 21.21 -6.02
N THR A 355 4.20 21.27 -4.71
CA THR A 355 5.37 20.67 -4.05
C THR A 355 5.21 19.18 -3.77
N GLY A 356 4.02 18.59 -3.99
CA GLY A 356 3.78 17.17 -3.79
C GLY A 356 2.74 16.55 -4.72
N ASN A 357 2.74 15.21 -4.76
CA ASN A 357 1.96 14.39 -5.71
C ASN A 357 0.46 14.69 -5.66
N PHE A 358 -0.23 14.47 -6.77
CA PHE A 358 -1.69 14.55 -6.89
C PHE A 358 -2.44 13.39 -6.20
N ASN A 359 -1.95 12.91 -5.06
CA ASN A 359 -2.61 11.84 -4.31
C ASN A 359 -3.65 12.45 -3.36
N GLU A 360 -4.92 12.11 -3.60
CA GLU A 360 -6.10 12.58 -2.86
C GLU A 360 -6.04 12.25 -1.36
N LYS A 361 -5.34 11.16 -1.00
CA LYS A 361 -5.21 10.67 0.37
C LYS A 361 -4.03 11.29 1.13
N ASN A 362 -3.22 12.16 0.50
CA ASN A 362 -2.07 12.75 1.16
C ASN A 362 -2.51 13.59 2.38
N ARG A 363 -1.85 13.33 3.51
CA ARG A 363 -2.03 14.02 4.79
C ARG A 363 -0.80 14.86 5.18
N THR A 364 0.22 14.87 4.33
CA THR A 364 1.47 15.61 4.52
C THR A 364 1.34 17.08 4.13
N PRO A 365 2.11 17.97 4.78
CA PRO A 365 2.10 19.38 4.45
C PRO A 365 2.71 19.62 3.08
N LEU A 366 1.96 20.28 2.19
CA LEU A 366 2.34 20.57 0.80
C LEU A 366 1.83 21.95 0.42
N TYR A 367 2.57 22.66 -0.43
CA TYR A 367 2.16 23.95 -1.00
C TYR A 367 1.76 23.74 -2.47
N ARG A 368 0.71 24.42 -2.93
CA ARG A 368 0.31 24.45 -4.35
C ARG A 368 -0.06 25.86 -4.75
N LEU A 369 0.54 26.33 -5.83
CA LEU A 369 0.26 27.62 -6.45
C LEU A 369 -0.58 27.40 -7.71
N PHE A 370 -1.66 28.15 -7.83
CA PHE A 370 -2.38 28.38 -9.07
C PHE A 370 -2.04 29.78 -9.58
N SER A 371 -1.72 29.89 -10.85
CA SER A 371 -1.36 31.17 -11.46
C SER A 371 -1.78 31.24 -12.93
N VAL A 372 -2.03 32.48 -13.38
CA VAL A 372 -2.30 32.86 -14.78
C VAL A 372 -1.14 33.71 -15.35
N ASN A 373 0.00 33.78 -14.64
CA ASN A 373 1.03 34.76 -14.97
C ASN A 373 1.56 34.62 -16.41
N ARG A 374 1.63 35.76 -17.12
CA ARG A 374 1.88 35.86 -18.57
C ARG A 374 3.31 35.51 -18.98
N GLU A 375 4.23 35.33 -18.03
CA GLU A 375 5.64 35.00 -18.30
C GLU A 375 5.86 33.59 -18.88
N TYR A 376 4.88 32.69 -18.80
CA TYR A 376 4.94 31.33 -19.38
C TYR A 376 4.49 31.26 -20.85
N ARG A 377 4.57 32.36 -21.61
CA ARG A 377 4.13 32.46 -23.02
C ARG A 377 5.19 32.06 -24.07
N ASN A 378 6.38 31.62 -23.67
CA ASN A 378 7.42 31.17 -24.61
C ASN A 378 7.29 29.69 -24.98
#